data_AF-A0A7M3YDH8-F1
#
_entry.id   AF-A0A7M3YDH8-F1
#
_cell.length_a   1.000
_cell.length_b   1.000
_cell.length_c   1.000
_cell.angle_alpha   90.00
_cell.angle_beta   90.00
_cell.angle_gamma   90.00
#
_symmetry.space_group_name_H-M   'P 1'
#
loop_
_entity.id
_entity.type
_entity.pdbx_description
1 polymer ?
#
loop_
_entity_poly.entity_id
_entity_poly.type
_entity_poly.pdbx_seq_one_letter_code
_entity_poly.pdbx_strand_id
1 'polypeptide(L)' 'MKRRQDIDQIRGLAILLMVMVHAAATWAPPTASTTSLFAIIIAGLGGLAAPLFVTVGGWVTVQSSWSMRKAMIRFVF' A
#
# COMPACT_ATOMS: atom_id res chain seq x y z
N MET A 1 19.17 8.49 -13.27
CA MET A 1 17.82 7.95 -13.00
C MET A 1 16.90 9.12 -12.66
N LYS A 2 15.93 9.44 -13.52
CA LYS A 2 14.97 10.53 -13.27
C LYS A 2 13.93 10.01 -12.27
N ARG A 3 13.70 10.72 -11.17
CA ARG A 3 12.61 10.37 -10.23
C ARG A 3 11.29 10.39 -11.00
N ARG A 4 10.52 9.31 -10.92
CA ARG A 4 9.20 9.21 -11.54
C ARG A 4 8.18 9.66 -10.50
N GLN A 5 7.74 10.91 -10.61
CA GLN A 5 6.75 11.50 -9.70
C GLN A 5 5.45 10.69 -9.67
N ASP A 6 5.05 10.11 -10.81
CA ASP A 6 3.87 9.26 -10.93
C ASP A 6 3.92 8.06 -9.97
N ILE A 7 5.10 7.44 -9.82
CA ILE A 7 5.29 6.28 -8.93
C ILE A 7 5.20 6.72 -7.47
N ASP A 8 5.80 7.87 -7.12
CA ASP A 8 5.74 8.39 -5.75
C ASP A 8 4.31 8.81 -5.37
N GLN A 9 3.52 9.33 -6.31
CA GLN A 9 2.09 9.62 -6.11
C GLN A 9 1.26 8.35 -5.88
N ILE A 10 1.46 7.31 -6.70
CA ILE A 10 0.75 6.03 -6.53
C ILE A 10 1.14 5.37 -5.19
N ARG A 11 2.39 5.51 -4.73
CA ARG A 11 2.80 5.04 -3.39
C ARG A 11 2.05 5.78 -2.28
N GLY A 12 1.97 7.11 -2.39
CA GLY A 12 1.19 7.92 -1.45
C GLY A 12 -0.27 7.49 -1.42
N LEU A 13 -0.86 7.25 -2.60
CA LEU A 13 -2.23 6.75 -2.72
C LEU A 13 -2.42 5.38 -2.06
N ALA A 14 -1.49 4.44 -2.29
CA ALA A 14 -1.56 3.10 -1.68
C ALA A 14 -1.51 3.16 -0.14
N ILE A 15 -0.66 4.03 0.42
CA ILE A 15 -0.57 4.22 1.87
C ILE A 15 -1.86 4.87 2.41
N LEU A 16 -2.39 5.89 1.73
CA LEU A 16 -3.66 6.52 2.10
C LEU A 16 -4.81 5.49 2.10
N LEU A 17 -4.86 4.62 1.09
CA LEU A 17 -5.85 3.55 0.98
C LEU A 17 -5.72 2.54 2.14
N MET A 18 -4.49 2.18 2.50
CA MET A 18 -4.18 1.24 3.59
C MET A 18 -4.60 1.79 4.95
N VAL A 19 -4.32 3.07 5.22
CA VAL A 19 -4.74 3.73 6.47
C VAL A 19 -6.26 3.86 6.52
N MET A 20 -6.89 4.24 5.40
CA MET A 20 -8.35 4.35 5.32
C MET A 20 -9.04 3.03 5.66
N VAL A 21 -8.62 1.89 5.10
CA VAL A 21 -9.28 0.60 5.40
C VAL A 21 -9.10 0.20 6.87
N HIS A 22 -7.93 0.42 7.45
CA HIS A 22 -7.69 0.10 8.86
C HIS A 22 -8.51 1.01 9.79
N ALA A 23 -8.64 2.29 9.45
CA ALA A 23 -9.52 3.21 10.17
C ALA A 23 -10.98 2.78 10.03
N ALA A 24 -11.45 2.45 8.83
CA ALA A 24 -12.81 1.99 8.60
C ALA A 24 -13.13 0.71 9.40
N ALA A 25 -12.18 -0.23 9.48
CA ALA A 25 -12.34 -1.46 10.27
C ALA A 25 -12.33 -1.18 11.79
N THR A 26 -11.52 -0.24 12.26
CA THR A 26 -11.41 0.10 13.69
C THR A 26 -12.66 0.85 14.20
N TRP A 27 -13.25 1.70 13.37
CA TRP A 27 -14.39 2.55 13.74
C TRP A 27 -15.74 1.98 13.26
N ALA A 28 -15.77 0.73 12.77
CA ALA A 28 -17.00 0.11 12.30
C ALA A 28 -17.97 -0.13 13.48
N PRO A 29 -19.20 0.42 13.44
CA PRO A 29 -20.19 0.13 14.48
C PRO A 29 -20.66 -1.33 14.37
N PRO A 30 -21.08 -1.97 15.48
CA PRO A 30 -21.54 -3.37 15.48
C PRO A 30 -22.77 -3.62 14.60
N THR A 31 -23.54 -2.58 14.31
CA THR A 31 -24.73 -2.60 13.45
C THR A 31 -24.41 -2.30 11.99
N ALA A 32 -23.14 -2.12 11.62
CA ALA A 32 -22.73 -1.88 10.25
C ALA A 32 -23.07 -3.09 9.37
N SER A 33 -23.92 -2.86 8.36
CA SER A 33 -24.26 -3.90 7.40
C SER A 33 -23.11 -4.14 6.42
N THR A 34 -22.61 -5.38 6.41
CA THR A 34 -21.58 -5.86 5.48
C THR A 34 -22.09 -6.03 4.05
N THR A 35 -23.40 -6.03 3.84
CA THR A 35 -24.05 -6.17 2.53
C THR A 35 -24.43 -4.85 1.90
N SER A 36 -24.24 -3.73 2.61
CA SER A 36 -24.46 -2.41 2.06
C SER A 36 -23.47 -2.13 0.91
N LEU A 37 -23.92 -1.40 -0.11
CA LEU A 37 -23.07 -1.04 -1.25
C LEU A 37 -21.77 -0.33 -0.80
N PHE A 38 -21.86 0.53 0.23
CA PHE A 38 -20.70 1.19 0.83
C PHE A 38 -19.72 0.21 1.47
N ALA A 39 -20.22 -0.79 2.21
CA ALA A 39 -19.35 -1.81 2.80
C ALA A 39 -18.61 -2.61 1.73
N ILE A 40 -19.28 -2.95 0.62
CA ILE A 40 -18.66 -3.67 -0.51
C ILE A 40 -17.58 -2.82 -1.18
N ILE A 41 -17.83 -1.52 -1.40
CA ILE A 41 -16.85 -0.61 -1.98
C ILE A 41 -15.63 -0.46 -1.06
N ILE A 42 -15.84 -0.21 0.23
CA ILE A 42 -14.75 -0.05 1.21
C ILE A 42 -13.95 -1.34 1.36
N ALA A 43 -14.62 -2.50 1.39
CA ALA A 43 -13.97 -3.80 1.43
C ALA A 43 -13.13 -4.06 0.16
N GLY A 44 -13.66 -3.70 -1.02
CA GLY A 44 -12.93 -3.80 -2.29
C GLY A 44 -11.70 -2.89 -2.33
N LEU A 45 -11.85 -1.62 -1.93
CA LEU A 45 -10.74 -0.67 -1.80
C LEU A 45 -9.69 -1.17 -0.79
N GLY A 46 -10.14 -1.72 0.34
CA GLY A 46 -9.29 -2.33 1.34
C GLY A 46 -8.50 -3.53 0.82
N GLY A 47 -9.16 -4.43 0.10
CA GLY A 47 -8.53 -5.60 -0.52
C GLY A 47 -7.50 -5.24 -1.59
N LEU A 48 -7.67 -4.11 -2.27
CA LEU A 48 -6.71 -3.59 -3.25
C LEU A 48 -5.52 -2.86 -2.64
N ALA A 49 -5.62 -2.40 -1.38
CA ALA A 49 -4.55 -1.64 -0.72
C ALA A 49 -3.25 -2.43 -0.58
N ALA A 50 -3.34 -3.70 -0.15
CA ALA A 50 -2.17 -4.56 0.02
C ALA A 50 -1.48 -4.88 -1.34
N PRO A 51 -2.20 -5.32 -2.40
CA PRO A 51 -1.63 -5.48 -3.73
C PRO A 51 -1.00 -4.20 -4.30
N LEU A 52 -1.63 -3.04 -4.15
CA LEU A 52 -1.08 -1.77 -4.63
C LEU A 52 0.20 -1.39 -3.86
N PHE A 53 0.21 -1.57 -2.55
CA PHE A 53 1.40 -1.32 -1.74
C PHE A 53 2.57 -2.24 -2.12
N VAL A 54 2.31 -3.55 -2.27
CA VAL A 54 3.35 -4.54 -2.60
C VAL A 54 3.85 -4.36 -4.04
N THR A 55 2.96 -4.14 -5.00
CA THR A 55 3.35 -3.98 -6.41
C THR A 55 4.16 -2.71 -6.62
N VAL A 56 3.73 -1.58 -6.06
CA VAL A 56 4.43 -0.30 -6.25
C VAL A 56 5.68 -0.21 -5.38
N GLY A 57 5.64 -0.75 -4.16
CA GLY A 57 6.81 -0.90 -3.29
C GLY A 57 7.86 -1.81 -3.90
N GLY A 58 7.46 -2.98 -4.41
CA GLY A 58 8.32 -3.95 -5.08
C GLY A 58 8.85 -3.46 -6.44
N TRP A 59 8.07 -2.67 -7.17
CA TRP A 59 8.51 -2.08 -8.43
C TRP A 59 9.69 -1.11 -8.24
N VAL A 60 9.69 -0.34 -7.13
CA VAL A 60 10.82 0.53 -6.78
C VAL A 60 12.03 -0.29 -6.35
N THR A 61 11.87 -1.41 -5.63
CA THR A 61 13.02 -2.24 -5.23
C THR A 61 13.68 -2.91 -6.43
N VAL A 62 12.91 -3.32 -7.43
CA VAL A 62 13.42 -3.92 -8.68
C VAL A 62 14.05 -2.87 -9.60
N GLN A 63 13.53 -1.64 -9.66
CA GLN A 63 14.13 -0.55 -10.45
C GLN A 63 15.34 0.10 -9.78
N SER A 64 15.41 0.05 -8.45
CA SER A 64 16.60 0.50 -7.75
C SER A 64 17.73 -0.45 -8.11
N SER A 65 18.84 0.07 -8.64
CA SER A 65 20.08 -0.67 -8.84
C SER A 65 20.74 -0.97 -7.48
N TRP A 66 19.99 -1.59 -6.57
CA TRP A 66 20.45 -2.09 -5.31
C TRP A 66 21.43 -3.22 -5.63
N SER A 67 22.70 -2.86 -5.77
CA SER A 67 23.77 -3.83 -5.69
C SER A 67 23.55 -4.59 -4.38
N MET A 68 23.29 -5.89 -4.49
CA MET A 68 23.04 -6.82 -3.37
C MET A 68 24.10 -6.68 -2.25
N ARG A 69 25.29 -6.17 -2.61
CA ARG A 69 26.37 -5.78 -1.69
C ARG A 69 25.98 -4.64 -0.72
N LYS A 70 25.31 -3.58 -1.18
CA LYS A 70 24.88 -2.45 -0.33
C LYS A 70 23.73 -2.83 0.61
N ALA A 71 22.91 -3.81 0.21
CA ALA A 71 21.86 -4.39 1.03
C ALA A 71 22.43 -5.10 2.25
N MET A 72 23.38 -5.98 1.98
CA MET A 72 23.99 -6.86 2.98
C MET A 72 24.77 -6.06 4.03
N ILE A 73 25.50 -5.02 3.62
CA ILE A 73 26.30 -4.19 4.55
C ILE A 73 25.39 -3.45 5.56
N ARG A 74 24.19 -3.02 5.16
CA ARG A 74 23.22 -2.30 6.02
C ARG A 74 22.40 -3.19 6.95
N PHE A 75 22.37 -4.49 6.69
CA PHE A 75 21.69 -5.46 7.53
C PHE A 75 22.64 -6.11 8.54
N VAL A 76 23.95 -6.05 8.29
CA VAL A 76 25.00 -6.65 9.12
C VAL A 76 25.66 -5.63 10.07
N PHE A 77 25.76 -4.36 9.68
CA PHE A 77 26.21 -3.24 10.51
C PHE A 77 25.04 -2.33 10.86
#